data_AF-A0A6G3U9M6-F1
#
_entry.id   AF-A0A6G3U9M6-F1
#
_cell.length_a   1.000
_cell.length_b   1.000
_cell.length_c   1.000
_cell.angle_alpha   90.00
_cell.angle_beta   90.00
_cell.angle_gamma   90.00
#
_symmetry.space_group_name_H-M   'P 1'
#
loop_
_entity.id
_entity.type
_entity.pdbx_description
1 polymer ?
#
loop_
_entity_poly.entity_id
_entity_poly.type
_entity_poly.pdbx_seq_one_letter_code
_entity_poly.pdbx_strand_id
1 'polypeptide(L)' 'AALGEVRITGPVPLAKAAAVHLDAADATTDVAAAADALPAADAGDDDARFTVDGAEDHELLWFATQEIPGLLGGQD' A
#
# COMPACT_ATOMS: atom_id res chain seq x y z
N ALA A 1 18.77 1.51 7.79
CA ALA A 1 18.46 2.70 6.98
C ALA A 1 19.08 2.54 5.62
N ALA A 2 18.40 1.79 4.75
CA ALA A 2 18.61 1.91 3.31
C ALA A 2 18.08 3.27 2.81
N LEU A 3 18.45 3.66 1.59
CA LEU A 3 17.83 4.82 0.92
C LEU A 3 16.31 4.63 0.87
N GLY A 4 15.55 5.62 1.33
CA GLY A 4 14.08 5.56 1.37
C GLY A 4 13.47 4.92 2.62
N GLU A 5 14.27 4.31 3.51
CA GLU A 5 13.75 3.70 4.73
C GLU A 5 13.32 4.77 5.76
N VAL A 6 12.04 4.81 6.09
CA VAL A 6 11.48 5.69 7.14
C VAL A 6 11.01 4.86 8.32
N ARG A 7 11.55 5.13 9.52
CA ARG A 7 11.05 4.56 10.77
C ARG A 7 10.08 5.52 11.45
N ILE A 8 8.85 5.08 11.63
CA ILE A 8 7.84 5.79 12.40
C ILE A 8 8.05 5.51 13.90
N THR A 9 8.40 6.53 14.68
CA THR A 9 8.72 6.40 16.12
C THR A 9 7.53 6.65 17.04
N GLY A 10 6.36 6.99 16.49
CA GLY A 10 5.13 7.21 17.23
C GLY A 10 3.93 7.41 16.29
N PRO A 11 2.71 7.53 16.82
CA PRO A 11 1.50 7.64 16.00
C PRO A 11 1.54 8.84 15.04
N VAL A 12 1.10 8.65 13.80
CA VAL A 12 0.89 9.73 12.83
C VAL A 12 -0.58 10.18 12.92
N PRO A 13 -0.88 11.41 13.35
CA PRO A 13 -2.26 11.87 13.46
C PRO A 13 -2.93 11.93 12.09
N LEU A 14 -4.12 11.33 11.96
CA LEU A 14 -4.90 11.35 10.72
C LEU A 14 -5.23 12.78 10.27
N ALA A 15 -5.33 13.73 11.19
CA ALA A 15 -5.53 15.15 10.90
C ALA A 15 -4.40 15.79 10.05
N LYS A 16 -3.27 15.10 9.86
CA LYS A 16 -2.19 15.53 8.96
C LYS A 16 -2.35 14.99 7.53
N ALA A 17 -3.23 14.02 7.30
CA ALA A 17 -3.49 13.48 5.97
C ALA A 17 -4.36 14.46 5.17
N ALA A 18 -4.00 14.69 3.92
CA ALA A 18 -4.81 15.50 2.99
C ALA A 18 -5.87 14.65 2.26
N ALA A 19 -5.58 13.37 2.07
CA ALA A 19 -6.40 12.38 1.38
C ALA A 19 -5.94 10.97 1.78
N VAL A 20 -6.74 9.96 1.43
CA VAL A 20 -6.30 8.56 1.43
C VAL A 20 -6.33 8.01 0.02
N HIS A 21 -5.37 7.15 -0.27
CA HIS A 21 -5.33 6.36 -1.50
C HIS A 21 -5.68 4.92 -1.15
N LEU A 22 -6.44 4.26 -2.01
CA LEU A 22 -6.89 2.89 -1.80
C LEU A 22 -6.75 2.10 -3.10
N ASP A 23 -6.21 0.91 -3.01
CA ASP A 23 -6.22 -0.04 -4.12
C ASP A 23 -7.66 -0.37 -4.53
N ALA A 24 -7.89 -0.47 -5.84
CA ALA A 24 -9.14 -1.01 -6.34
C ALA A 24 -9.25 -2.52 -6.03
N ALA A 25 -10.47 -3.05 -6.02
CA ALA A 25 -10.70 -4.44 -5.60
C ALA A 25 -9.99 -5.48 -6.49
N ASP A 26 -9.77 -5.16 -7.76
CA ASP A 26 -9.04 -5.98 -8.74
C ASP A 26 -7.54 -6.07 -8.47
N ALA A 27 -6.93 -5.10 -7.79
CA ALA A 27 -5.52 -5.13 -7.40
C ALA A 27 -5.21 -6.19 -6.32
N THR A 28 -6.23 -6.68 -5.59
CA THR A 28 -6.06 -7.58 -4.43
C THR A 28 -5.17 -8.79 -4.73
N THR A 29 -5.34 -9.42 -5.88
CA THR A 29 -4.61 -10.65 -6.23
C THR A 29 -3.13 -10.36 -6.44
N ASP A 30 -2.81 -9.28 -7.15
CA ASP A 30 -1.44 -8.94 -7.51
C ASP A 30 -0.69 -8.35 -6.32
N VAL A 31 -1.35 -7.54 -5.49
CA VAL A 31 -0.78 -7.02 -4.24
C VAL A 31 -0.47 -8.17 -3.26
N ALA A 32 -1.34 -9.17 -3.16
CA ALA A 32 -1.07 -10.36 -2.35
C ALA A 32 0.14 -11.15 -2.88
N ALA A 33 0.23 -11.36 -4.20
CA ALA A 33 1.37 -12.02 -4.83
C ALA A 33 2.68 -11.26 -4.61
N ALA A 34 2.67 -9.93 -4.74
CA ALA A 34 3.81 -9.08 -4.46
C ALA A 34 4.26 -9.18 -2.99
N ALA A 35 3.31 -9.16 -2.04
CA ALA A 35 3.62 -9.31 -0.62
C ALA A 35 4.28 -10.67 -0.30
N ASP A 36 3.79 -11.75 -0.93
CA ASP A 36 4.37 -13.09 -0.78
C ASP A 36 5.76 -13.22 -1.42
N ALA A 37 6.01 -12.51 -2.53
CA ALA A 37 7.28 -12.51 -3.26
C ALA A 37 8.37 -11.64 -2.60
N LEU A 38 7.98 -10.68 -1.76
CA LEU A 38 8.88 -9.67 -1.20
C LEU A 38 10.15 -10.23 -0.52
N PRO A 39 10.11 -11.30 0.30
CA PRO A 39 11.33 -11.84 0.91
C PRO A 39 12.35 -12.39 -0.10
N ALA A 40 11.87 -12.98 -1.21
CA ALA A 40 12.74 -13.48 -2.27
C ALA A 40 13.33 -12.32 -3.10
N ALA A 41 12.52 -11.30 -3.38
CA ALA A 41 12.99 -10.07 -4.03
C ALA A 41 14.09 -9.38 -3.20
N ASP A 42 13.91 -9.26 -1.89
CA ASP A 42 14.92 -8.73 -0.95
C ASP A 42 16.20 -9.58 -0.92
N ALA A 43 16.10 -10.89 -1.17
CA ALA A 43 17.23 -11.80 -1.29
C ALA A 43 17.92 -11.75 -2.67
N GLY A 44 17.40 -10.96 -3.60
CA GLY A 44 17.97 -10.72 -4.93
C GLY A 44 17.39 -11.57 -6.06
N ASP A 45 16.23 -12.19 -5.88
CA ASP A 45 15.52 -12.90 -6.95
C ASP A 45 14.85 -11.91 -7.92
N ASP A 46 15.22 -11.99 -9.20
CA ASP A 46 14.73 -11.07 -10.24
C ASP A 46 13.28 -11.35 -10.66
N ASP A 47 12.82 -12.60 -10.65
CA ASP A 47 11.43 -12.95 -10.97
C ASP A 47 10.49 -12.50 -9.83
N ALA A 48 10.95 -12.66 -8.59
CA ALA A 48 10.24 -12.14 -7.43
C ALA A 48 10.15 -10.61 -7.47
N ARG A 49 11.25 -9.93 -7.87
CA ARG A 49 11.27 -8.47 -8.03
C ARG A 49 10.30 -7.99 -9.10
N PHE A 50 10.24 -8.67 -10.25
CA PHE A 50 9.26 -8.38 -11.29
C PHE A 50 7.82 -8.49 -10.75
N THR A 51 7.55 -9.48 -9.90
CA THR A 51 6.22 -9.65 -9.27
C THR A 51 5.91 -8.52 -8.29
N VAL A 52 6.90 -8.08 -7.50
CA VAL A 52 6.74 -6.94 -6.57
C VAL A 52 6.50 -5.64 -7.33
N ASP A 53 7.32 -5.35 -8.34
CA ASP A 53 7.21 -4.15 -9.17
C ASP A 53 5.85 -4.10 -9.88
N GLY A 54 5.33 -5.24 -10.36
CA GLY A 54 4.03 -5.31 -11.02
C GLY A 54 2.83 -4.88 -10.17
N ALA A 55 2.95 -4.82 -8.84
CA ALA A 55 1.88 -4.26 -8.00
C ALA A 55 1.71 -2.74 -8.18
N GLU A 56 2.75 -2.03 -8.63
CA GLU A 56 2.70 -0.57 -8.81
C GLU A 56 1.92 -0.13 -10.06
N ASP A 57 1.62 -1.06 -10.97
CA ASP A 57 0.83 -0.82 -12.18
C ASP A 57 -0.67 -0.60 -11.88
N HIS A 58 -1.11 -0.85 -10.65
CA HIS A 58 -2.49 -0.61 -10.23
C HIS A 58 -2.75 0.86 -9.90
N GLU A 59 -3.82 1.41 -10.47
CA GLU A 59 -4.26 2.76 -10.16
C GLU A 59 -4.79 2.85 -8.73
N LEU A 60 -4.39 3.91 -8.02
CA LEU A 60 -4.86 4.19 -6.67
C LEU A 60 -6.11 5.08 -6.71
N LEU A 61 -7.21 4.58 -6.14
CA LEU A 61 -8.40 5.39 -5.91
C LEU A 61 -8.08 6.51 -4.90
N TRP A 62 -8.68 7.69 -5.10
CA TRP A 62 -8.44 8.87 -4.27
C TRP A 62 -9.71 9.24 -3.49
N PHE A 63 -9.58 9.40 -2.18
CA PHE A 63 -10.69 9.79 -1.31
C PHE A 63 -10.31 10.94 -0.39
N ALA A 64 -11.27 11.84 -0.16
CA ALA A 64 -11.17 12.87 0.84
C ALA A 64 -11.21 12.27 2.25
N THR A 65 -10.65 12.97 3.23
CA THR A 65 -10.58 12.49 4.62
C THR A 65 -11.94 12.19 5.25
N GLN A 66 -13.00 12.84 4.78
CA GLN A 66 -14.38 12.67 5.23
C GLN A 66 -15.01 11.35 4.77
N GLU A 67 -14.44 10.70 3.75
CA GLU A 67 -14.97 9.47 3.18
C GLU A 67 -14.43 8.21 3.87
N ILE A 68 -13.35 8.36 4.66
CA ILE A 68 -12.68 7.26 5.38
C ILE A 68 -13.65 6.40 6.22
N PRO A 69 -14.60 6.96 7.00
CA PRO A 69 -15.53 6.12 7.77
C PRO A 69 -16.32 5.14 6.89
N GLY A 70 -16.74 5.58 5.70
CA GLY A 70 -17.44 4.75 4.73
C GLY A 70 -16.59 3.60 4.19
N LEU A 71 -15.29 3.82 3.99
CA LEU A 71 -14.34 2.79 3.56
C LEU A 71 -14.11 1.71 4.64
N LEU A 72 -14.21 2.08 5.91
CA LEU A 72 -13.96 1.18 7.05
C LEU A 72 -15.23 0.48 7.57
N GLY A 73 -16.36 0.62 6.86
CA GLY A 73 -17.65 0.06 7.30
C GLY A 73 -18.26 0.76 8.51
N GLY A 74 -17.76 1.94 8.88
CA GLY A 74 -18.29 2.78 9.95
C GLY A 74 -19.29 3.79 9.41
N GLN A 75 -20.54 3.38 9.24
CA GLN A 75 -21.66 4.28 8.99
C GLN A 75 -22.67 4.11 10.14
N ASP A 76 -22.46 4.89 11.21
CA ASP A 76 -23.45 5.24 12.24
C ASP A 76 -23.21 6.71 12.65
#